data_AF-A0A7K3GZU8-F1
#
_entry.id   AF-A0A7K3GZU8-F1
#
_cell.length_a   1.000
_cell.length_b   1.000
_cell.length_c   1.000
_cell.angle_alpha   90.00
_cell.angle_beta   90.00
_cell.angle_gamma   90.00
#
_symmetry.space_group_name_H-M   'P 1'
#
loop_
_entity.id
_entity.type
_entity.pdbx_description
1 polymer ?
#
loop_
_entity_poly.entity_id
_entity_poly.type
_entity_poly.pdbx_seq_one_letter_code
_entity_poly.pdbx_strand_id
1 'polypeptide(L)'
;PAAWRAETAGLHLPETPAAARFGSPEQAEFPHGQRRTADSLVATLATRAGMLVMPESERTATLDRIRAFLAGAAETASGEFTLPMLTGVLRVRRL
;
A
#
# COMPACT_ATOMS: atom_id res chain seq x y z
N PRO A 1 -4.87 -9.61 2.07
CA PRO A 1 -4.43 -9.21 3.43
C PRO A 1 -3.43 -10.15 4.12
N ALA A 2 -3.21 -11.39 3.66
CA ALA A 2 -2.20 -12.30 4.24
C ALA A 2 -0.77 -12.10 3.70
N ALA A 3 -0.63 -11.51 2.51
CA ALA A 3 0.66 -11.37 1.82
C ALA A 3 1.70 -10.58 2.65
N TRP A 4 1.30 -9.48 3.28
CA TRP A 4 2.23 -8.63 4.04
C TRP A 4 2.90 -9.38 5.21
N ARG A 5 2.17 -10.23 5.94
CA ARG A 5 2.74 -10.98 7.08
C ARG A 5 3.77 -12.00 6.62
N ALA A 6 3.49 -12.66 5.49
CA ALA A 6 4.41 -13.61 4.89
C ALA A 6 5.66 -12.90 4.34
N GLU A 7 5.47 -11.78 3.63
CA GLU A 7 6.56 -10.98 3.06
C GLU A 7 7.45 -10.36 4.13
N THR A 8 6.89 -10.02 5.30
CA THR A 8 7.64 -9.36 6.39
C THR A 8 8.20 -10.31 7.44
N ALA A 9 7.84 -11.60 7.41
CA ALA A 9 8.20 -12.57 8.45
C ALA A 9 9.71 -12.65 8.70
N GLY A 10 10.51 -12.58 7.62
CA GLY A 10 11.96 -12.69 7.67
C GLY A 10 12.70 -11.36 7.86
N LEU A 11 12.04 -10.20 7.84
CA LEU A 11 12.72 -8.89 7.81
C LEU A 11 13.56 -8.59 9.06
N HIS A 12 13.32 -9.30 10.16
CA HIS A 12 14.09 -9.15 11.40
C HIS A 12 15.44 -9.91 11.38
N LEU A 13 15.65 -10.76 10.36
CA LEU A 13 16.85 -11.58 10.20
C LEU A 13 17.88 -10.86 9.31
N PRO A 14 19.18 -11.08 9.55
CA PRO A 14 20.21 -10.56 8.67
C PRO A 14 20.15 -11.23 7.29
N GLU A 15 20.43 -10.46 6.24
CA GLU A 15 20.45 -10.95 4.84
C GLU A 15 21.64 -11.89 4.58
N THR A 16 22.72 -11.74 5.34
CA THR A 16 23.92 -12.59 5.26
C THR A 16 24.00 -13.53 6.46
N PRO A 17 24.76 -14.64 6.36
CA PRO A 17 24.92 -15.58 7.47
C PRO A 17 25.56 -14.91 8.69
N ALA A 18 24.72 -14.49 9.64
CA ALA A 18 25.11 -13.83 10.87
C ALA A 18 24.13 -14.19 11.99
N ALA A 19 24.57 -14.04 13.24
CA ALA A 19 23.69 -14.20 14.39
C ALA A 19 22.54 -13.17 14.33
N ALA A 20 21.34 -13.61 14.70
CA ALA A 20 20.20 -12.72 14.84
C ALA A 20 20.52 -11.61 15.86
N ARG A 21 20.15 -10.37 15.53
CA ARG A 21 20.29 -9.21 16.43
C ARG A 21 19.00 -8.87 17.15
N PHE A 22 17.90 -9.44 16.69
CA PHE A 22 16.55 -9.20 17.16
C PHE A 22 15.86 -10.52 17.44
N GLY A 23 15.02 -10.54 18.48
CA GLY A 23 14.16 -11.67 18.78
C GLY A 23 13.02 -11.81 17.78
N SER A 24 12.15 -12.80 18.01
CA SER A 24 10.96 -13.03 17.19
C SER A 24 10.07 -11.77 17.14
N PRO A 25 9.53 -11.43 15.96
CA PRO A 25 8.74 -10.22 15.81
C PRO A 25 7.34 -10.37 16.41
N GLU A 26 6.85 -9.30 17.01
CA GLU A 26 5.43 -9.09 17.35
C GLU A 26 4.74 -8.40 16.16
N GLN A 27 3.53 -8.82 15.80
CA GLN A 27 2.75 -8.23 14.70
C GLN A 27 1.41 -7.69 15.20
N ALA A 28 1.00 -6.52 14.67
CA ALA A 28 -0.31 -5.94 14.93
C ALA A 28 -0.86 -5.25 13.68
N GLU A 29 -2.18 -5.14 13.57
CA GLU A 29 -2.86 -4.49 12.45
C GLU A 29 -3.79 -3.39 13.00
N PHE A 30 -3.80 -2.23 12.34
CA PHE A 30 -4.60 -1.08 12.73
C PHE A 30 -5.43 -0.58 11.54
N PRO A 31 -6.78 -0.66 11.61
CA PRO A 31 -7.63 -0.19 10.54
C PRO A 31 -7.66 1.34 10.51
N HIS A 32 -7.71 1.92 9.32
CA HIS A 32 -7.85 3.35 9.11
C HIS A 32 -8.64 3.62 7.82
N GLY A 33 -9.66 4.47 7.89
CA GLY A 33 -10.39 4.93 6.71
C GLY A 33 -9.83 6.25 6.20
N GLN A 34 -9.51 6.31 4.90
CA GLN A 34 -9.17 7.57 4.24
C GLN A 34 -10.35 8.09 3.44
N ARG A 35 -10.78 9.32 3.72
CA ARG A 35 -11.81 9.97 2.90
C ARG A 35 -11.20 10.48 1.60
N ARG A 36 -11.81 10.10 0.47
CA ARG A 36 -11.29 10.34 -0.88
C ARG A 36 -12.42 10.65 -1.85
N THR A 37 -12.12 11.44 -2.87
CA THR A 37 -12.80 11.42 -4.16
C THR A 37 -12.00 10.58 -5.16
N ALA A 38 -12.62 10.21 -6.30
CA ALA A 38 -11.93 9.50 -7.38
C ALA A 38 -10.67 10.27 -7.82
N ASP A 39 -10.79 11.58 -8.01
CA ASP A 39 -9.67 12.45 -8.40
C ASP A 39 -8.55 12.46 -7.35
N SER A 40 -8.89 12.61 -6.07
CA SER A 40 -7.90 12.63 -4.99
C SER A 40 -7.14 11.29 -4.87
N LEU A 41 -7.82 10.17 -5.14
CA LEU A 41 -7.22 8.85 -5.13
C LEU A 41 -6.28 8.68 -6.33
N VAL A 42 -6.72 9.06 -7.53
CA VAL A 42 -5.89 9.01 -8.75
C VAL A 42 -4.65 9.89 -8.59
N ALA A 43 -4.80 11.10 -8.05
CA ALA A 43 -3.67 11.99 -7.78
C ALA A 43 -2.66 11.35 -6.81
N THR A 44 -3.15 10.65 -5.78
CA THR A 44 -2.28 9.91 -4.83
C THR A 44 -1.60 8.71 -5.49
N LEU A 45 -2.30 7.99 -6.37
CA LEU A 45 -1.72 6.87 -7.11
C LEU A 45 -0.63 7.33 -8.07
N ALA A 46 -0.78 8.52 -8.67
CA ALA A 46 0.22 9.11 -9.57
C ALA A 46 1.59 9.37 -8.91
N THR A 47 1.67 9.39 -7.58
CA THR A 47 2.93 9.58 -6.82
C THR A 47 3.56 8.28 -6.33
N ARG A 48 2.99 7.12 -6.66
CA ARG A 48 3.54 5.82 -6.25
C ARG A 48 4.80 5.53 -7.06
N ALA A 49 5.81 4.93 -6.44
CA ALA A 49 7.11 4.67 -7.06
C ALA A 49 7.00 4.02 -8.45
N GLY A 50 6.14 3.01 -8.61
CA GLY A 50 5.88 2.37 -9.90
C GLY A 50 5.31 3.31 -10.96
N MET A 51 4.43 4.26 -10.58
CA MET A 51 3.92 5.27 -11.51
C MET A 51 4.98 6.32 -11.87
N LEU A 52 5.89 6.66 -10.94
CA LEU A 52 6.91 7.68 -11.15
C LEU A 52 8.01 7.25 -12.12
N VAL A 53 8.30 5.95 -12.19
CA VAL A 53 9.32 5.39 -13.10
C VAL A 53 8.73 4.86 -14.42
N MET A 54 7.41 4.91 -14.57
CA MET A 54 6.71 4.46 -15.77
C MET A 54 6.89 5.47 -16.91
N PRO A 55 7.08 5.03 -18.17
CA PRO A 55 7.07 5.93 -19.32
C PRO A 55 5.79 6.78 -19.37
N GLU A 56 5.91 8.06 -19.71
CA GLU A 56 4.80 9.03 -19.56
C GLU A 56 3.51 8.63 -20.31
N SER A 57 3.63 8.03 -21.50
CA SER A 57 2.48 7.56 -22.27
C SER A 57 1.76 6.40 -21.58
N GLU A 58 2.52 5.45 -21.02
CA GLU A 58 1.99 4.32 -20.27
C GLU A 58 1.39 4.77 -18.93
N ARG A 59 2.04 5.74 -18.27
CA ARG A 59 1.58 6.37 -17.03
C ARG A 59 0.22 7.04 -17.22
N THR A 60 0.08 7.83 -18.28
CA THR A 60 -1.17 8.50 -18.64
C THR A 60 -2.28 7.47 -18.91
N ALA A 61 -2.03 6.51 -19.79
CA ALA A 61 -3.00 5.46 -20.11
C ALA A 61 -3.43 4.64 -18.88
N THR A 62 -2.51 4.41 -17.93
CA THR A 62 -2.82 3.71 -16.69
C THR A 62 -3.69 4.54 -15.75
N LEU A 63 -3.37 5.83 -15.56
CA LEU A 63 -4.19 6.72 -14.73
C LEU A 63 -5.58 6.93 -15.33
N ASP A 64 -5.70 7.01 -16.66
CA ASP A 64 -7.00 7.13 -17.33
C ASP A 64 -7.86 5.87 -17.16
N ARG A 65 -7.27 4.68 -17.26
CA ARG A 65 -7.97 3.43 -16.94
C ARG A 65 -8.46 3.40 -15.50
N ILE A 66 -7.65 3.88 -14.54
CA ILE A 66 -8.05 3.96 -13.13
C ILE A 66 -9.23 4.94 -12.97
N ARG A 67 -9.17 6.12 -13.60
CA ARG A 67 -10.28 7.09 -13.57
C ARG A 67 -11.57 6.49 -14.14
N ALA A 68 -11.50 5.86 -15.31
CA ALA A 68 -12.63 5.23 -15.95
C ALA A 68 -13.25 4.12 -15.07
N PHE A 69 -12.41 3.31 -14.43
CA PHE A 69 -12.86 2.29 -13.48
C PHE A 69 -13.63 2.90 -12.29
N LEU A 70 -13.06 3.94 -11.66
CA LEU A 70 -13.71 4.61 -10.52
C LEU A 70 -15.01 5.32 -10.91
N ALA A 71 -15.11 5.86 -12.12
CA ALA A 71 -16.32 6.46 -12.64
C ALA A 71 -17.42 5.43 -12.97
N GLY A 72 -17.05 4.16 -13.20
CA GLY A 72 -17.99 3.09 -13.54
C GLY A 72 -18.69 2.45 -12.34
N ALA A 73 -18.23 2.70 -11.10
CA ALA A 73 -18.81 2.13 -9.88
C ALA A 73 -19.56 3.21 -9.09
N ALA A 74 -20.83 2.96 -8.75
CA ALA A 74 -21.69 3.94 -8.09
C ALA A 74 -21.12 4.44 -6.76
N GLU A 75 -20.39 3.58 -6.05
CA GLU A 75 -19.74 3.84 -4.76
C GLU A 75 -18.57 4.83 -4.85
N THR A 76 -17.97 5.00 -6.03
CA THR A 76 -16.80 5.86 -6.24
C THR A 76 -17.01 6.94 -7.30
N ALA A 77 -18.08 6.84 -8.10
CA ALA A 77 -18.36 7.72 -9.23
C ALA A 77 -18.79 9.12 -8.80
N SER A 78 -19.35 9.27 -7.59
CA SER A 78 -19.84 10.56 -7.10
C SER A 78 -19.46 10.81 -5.64
N GLY A 79 -19.06 12.05 -5.35
CA GLY A 79 -18.79 12.51 -4.00
C GLY A 79 -17.57 11.88 -3.33
N GLU A 80 -17.61 11.85 -2.00
CA GLU A 80 -16.57 11.27 -1.17
C GLU A 80 -16.90 9.81 -0.83
N PHE A 81 -15.88 8.97 -0.79
CA PHE A 81 -15.93 7.60 -0.28
C PHE A 81 -14.80 7.34 0.71
N THR A 82 -14.97 6.29 1.52
CA THR A 82 -13.93 5.83 2.44
C THR A 82 -13.13 4.72 1.78
N LEU A 83 -11.85 4.97 1.53
CA LEU A 83 -10.90 3.93 1.17
C LEU A 83 -10.44 3.21 2.45
N PRO A 84 -10.78 1.93 2.65
CA PRO A 84 -10.31 1.17 3.80
C PRO A 84 -8.81 0.89 3.66
N MET A 85 -8.04 1.29 4.67
CA MET A 85 -6.62 1.02 4.81
C MET A 85 -6.37 0.16 6.04
N LEU A 86 -5.34 -0.67 5.98
CA LEU A 86 -4.86 -1.44 7.11
C LEU A 86 -3.36 -1.20 7.24
N THR A 87 -2.95 -0.69 8.40
CA THR A 87 -1.53 -0.52 8.73
C THR A 87 -1.06 -1.73 9.51
N GLY A 88 -0.19 -2.54 8.89
CA GLY A 88 0.52 -3.63 9.56
C GLY A 88 1.79 -3.10 10.23
N VAL A 89 2.02 -3.52 11.48
CA VAL A 89 3.19 -3.15 12.27
C VAL A 89 3.98 -4.41 12.62
N LEU A 90 5.30 -4.33 12.44
CA LEU A 90 6.27 -5.33 12.89
C LEU A 90 7.13 -4.71 14.00
N ARG A 91 7.04 -5.24 15.22
CA ARG A 91 7.88 -4.82 16.34
C ARG A 91 8.89 -5.90 16.67
N VAL A 92 10.14 -5.50 16.82
CA VAL A 92 11.23 -6.37 17.27
C VAL A 92 11.91 -5.81 18.49
N ARG A 93 12.54 -6.69 19.27
CA ARG A 93 13.36 -6.31 20.43
C ARG A 93 14.78 -6.77 20.20
N ARG A 94 15.74 -5.92 20.56
CA ARG A 94 17.16 -6.28 20.49
C ARG A 94 17.42 -7.45 21.46
N LEU A 95 18.23 -8.42 21.02
CA LEU A 95 18.75 -9.50 21.86
C LEU A 95 19.89 -9.03 22.76
#